data_AF-A0A8T4UC59-F1
#
_entry.id   AF-A0A8T4UC59-F1
#
_cell.length_a   1.000
_cell.length_b   1.000
_cell.length_c   1.000
_cell.angle_alpha   90.00
_cell.angle_beta   90.00
_cell.angle_gamma   90.00
#
_symmetry.space_group_name_H-M   'P 1'
#
loop_
_entity.id
_entity.type
_entity.pdbx_description
1 polymer ?
#
loop_
_entity_poly.entity_id
_entity_poly.type
_entity_poly.pdbx_seq_one_letter_code
_entity_poly.pdbx_strand_id
1 'polypeptide(L)'
;MTEIIYEALGEYNKISGLPYENRYQNVKLILTGSVPTIKDLEQLLASSTDETLVTPWSLDVVRGFMDYVPTTFNMITKDIPESQISEYFGLQRDWKPEAERVLLQLQSELDAKSATIDAAIIHNRKDYGGVINKIHLVNRLYNIGRLHQHIQDRDAMYPFLFGGDFENPTKWDNTLIAIKKMFIEFVEEIPHGERMYETRVRRQEVSNKDLRERFVYVDWLKRKLGDDLKGILLYGSAARTDDPKAYSDFDNWVCVRNVEKAQHILAGTCPAILEQRVIEGNNLHGEDIKHLGIHLFPENDNYILRFIRFLHDSREFLQHTKVLYGEMPFIKVKQDEVIERGISQAYIKLKTISGALNWAYTYPEKMMGKPALFEFIVKNVRFFLQHALNAVEGPQLRTKADLNDRLAVRGLYIPEYKPDYDYMRESILFAMYSVLTLQSEFLHTKRKPNLKFLSERKDYKWDDPTIDIFERMGDLS
;
A
#
# COMPACT_ATOMS: atom_id res chain seq x y z
N MET A 1 -23.15 1.21 24.41
CA MET A 1 -21.93 0.41 24.37
C MET A 1 -22.16 -0.65 23.32
N THR A 2 -21.32 -0.68 22.28
CA THR A 2 -21.41 -1.72 21.25
C THR A 2 -21.20 -3.11 21.88
N GLU A 3 -21.93 -4.11 21.40
CA GLU A 3 -21.82 -5.48 21.90
C GLU A 3 -20.43 -6.07 21.59
N ILE A 4 -19.70 -6.43 22.65
CA ILE A 4 -18.47 -7.21 22.57
C ILE A 4 -18.86 -8.68 22.48
N ILE A 5 -18.60 -9.30 21.34
CA ILE A 5 -18.96 -10.71 21.08
C ILE A 5 -17.80 -11.67 21.39
N TYR A 6 -16.58 -11.15 21.48
CA TYR A 6 -15.41 -11.91 21.92
C TYR A 6 -14.31 -10.97 22.42
N GLU A 7 -13.62 -11.36 23.48
CA GLU A 7 -12.38 -10.73 23.91
C GLU A 7 -11.34 -11.78 24.30
N ALA A 8 -10.08 -11.50 23.99
CA ALA A 8 -8.96 -12.33 24.41
C ALA A 8 -7.77 -11.46 24.79
N LEU A 9 -7.12 -11.83 25.89
CA LEU A 9 -5.80 -11.33 26.25
C LEU A 9 -4.79 -12.43 25.93
N GLY A 10 -3.81 -12.12 25.11
CA GLY A 10 -2.72 -13.04 24.80
C GLY A 10 -1.40 -12.31 24.72
N GLU A 11 -0.32 -13.07 24.76
CA GLU A 11 1.02 -12.53 24.53
C GLU A 11 1.10 -11.90 23.15
N TYR A 12 1.81 -10.77 23.07
CA TYR A 12 2.15 -10.15 21.80
C TYR A 12 2.94 -11.16 20.97
N ASN A 13 2.41 -11.54 19.81
CA ASN A 13 2.97 -12.63 19.01
C ASN A 13 4.38 -12.28 18.51
N LYS A 14 5.41 -12.85 19.16
CA LYS A 14 6.81 -12.71 18.77
C LYS A 14 7.29 -13.95 18.01
N ILE A 15 7.59 -13.73 16.73
CA ILE A 15 8.26 -14.69 15.85
C ILE A 15 9.75 -14.77 16.23
N SER A 16 10.20 -15.98 16.56
CA SER A 16 11.60 -16.25 16.90
C SER A 16 12.55 -15.74 15.80
N GLY A 17 13.65 -15.10 16.21
CA GLY A 17 14.67 -14.56 15.30
C GLY A 17 14.35 -13.18 14.69
N LEU A 18 13.12 -12.66 14.84
CA LEU A 18 12.77 -11.32 14.35
C LEU A 18 12.87 -10.25 15.46
N PRO A 19 13.36 -9.05 15.12
CA PRO A 19 13.38 -7.91 16.04
C PRO A 19 11.97 -7.35 16.28
N TYR A 20 11.72 -6.80 17.46
CA TYR A 20 10.44 -6.17 17.84
C TYR A 20 10.67 -4.87 18.57
N GLU A 21 9.74 -3.92 18.44
CA GLU A 21 9.66 -2.83 19.41
C GLU A 21 9.21 -3.42 20.76
N ASN A 22 10.07 -3.35 21.78
CA ASN A 22 9.80 -3.86 23.15
C ASN A 22 8.83 -2.97 23.93
N ARG A 23 7.71 -2.58 23.33
CA ARG A 23 6.69 -1.74 23.98
C ARG A 23 5.63 -2.58 24.67
N TYR A 24 5.00 -3.50 23.94
CA TYR A 24 3.91 -4.30 24.47
C TYR A 24 4.33 -5.73 24.75
N GLN A 25 3.90 -6.24 25.89
CA GLN A 25 4.01 -7.66 26.24
C GLN A 25 2.77 -8.43 25.78
N ASN A 26 1.61 -7.77 25.78
CA ASN A 26 0.32 -8.38 25.49
C ASN A 26 -0.46 -7.62 24.41
N VAL A 27 -1.36 -8.34 23.75
CA VAL A 27 -2.40 -7.77 22.89
C VAL A 27 -3.74 -8.19 23.46
N LYS A 28 -4.61 -7.21 23.73
CA LYS A 28 -6.02 -7.45 24.01
C LYS A 28 -6.80 -7.30 22.71
N LEU A 29 -7.27 -8.43 22.19
CA LEU A 29 -8.17 -8.46 21.04
C LEU A 29 -9.61 -8.26 21.50
N ILE A 30 -10.33 -7.36 20.84
CA ILE A 30 -11.76 -7.13 21.09
C ILE A 30 -12.49 -7.24 19.77
N LEU A 31 -13.44 -8.16 19.68
CA LEU A 31 -14.33 -8.33 18.54
C LEU A 31 -15.72 -7.79 18.89
N THR A 32 -16.21 -6.85 18.10
CA THR A 32 -17.54 -6.26 18.26
C THR A 32 -18.52 -6.78 17.22
N GLY A 33 -19.79 -6.95 17.60
CA GLY A 33 -20.84 -7.43 16.71
C GLY A 33 -21.18 -6.46 15.56
N SER A 34 -20.98 -5.16 15.79
CA SER A 34 -21.19 -4.09 14.80
C SER A 34 -20.00 -3.12 14.77
N VAL A 35 -20.03 -2.15 13.85
CA VAL A 35 -19.09 -1.02 13.87
C VAL A 35 -19.25 -0.27 15.20
N PRO A 36 -18.17 -0.13 16.00
CA PRO A 36 -18.24 0.60 17.27
C PRO A 36 -18.45 2.10 17.02
N THR A 37 -19.21 2.76 17.89
CA THR A 37 -19.33 4.23 17.85
C THR A 37 -17.99 4.89 18.23
N ILE A 38 -17.82 6.19 17.93
CA ILE A 38 -16.62 6.94 18.34
C ILE A 38 -16.39 6.84 19.86
N LYS A 39 -17.45 6.97 20.66
CA LYS A 39 -17.38 6.85 22.12
C LYS A 39 -16.99 5.42 22.57
N ASP A 40 -17.49 4.39 21.89
CA ASP A 40 -17.08 3.02 22.17
C ASP A 40 -15.59 2.82 21.84
N LEU A 41 -15.12 3.31 20.69
CA LEU A 41 -13.71 3.24 20.29
C LEU A 41 -12.80 3.95 21.30
N GLU A 42 -13.18 5.14 21.74
CA GLU A 42 -12.46 5.90 22.77
C GLU A 42 -12.33 5.08 24.06
N GLN A 43 -13.44 4.54 24.57
CA GLN A 43 -13.46 3.72 25.80
C GLN A 43 -12.61 2.46 25.66
N LEU A 44 -12.70 1.76 24.53
CA LEU A 44 -11.93 0.55 24.26
C LEU A 44 -10.44 0.87 24.19
N LEU A 45 -10.04 1.88 23.42
CA LEU A 45 -8.62 2.21 23.25
C LEU A 45 -8.00 2.83 24.51
N ALA A 46 -8.77 3.57 25.31
CA ALA A 46 -8.35 4.10 26.61
C ALA A 46 -8.03 3.00 27.63
N SER A 47 -8.47 1.76 27.41
CA SER A 47 -8.10 0.59 28.22
C SER A 47 -6.72 0.01 27.87
N SER A 48 -6.02 0.56 26.88
CA SER A 48 -4.63 0.19 26.58
C SER A 48 -3.71 0.62 27.72
N THR A 49 -2.73 -0.22 28.05
CA THR A 49 -1.69 0.08 29.05
C THR A 49 -0.32 0.07 28.39
N ASP A 50 0.72 0.44 29.13
CA ASP A 50 2.10 0.35 28.63
C ASP A 50 2.47 -1.07 28.21
N GLU A 51 1.89 -2.09 28.87
CA GLU A 51 2.18 -3.50 28.58
C GLU A 51 1.18 -4.15 27.62
N THR A 52 -0.01 -3.57 27.43
CA THR A 52 -1.12 -4.18 26.68
C THR A 52 -1.67 -3.24 25.61
N LEU A 53 -1.54 -3.65 24.35
CA LEU A 53 -2.17 -2.95 23.23
C LEU A 53 -3.59 -3.48 23.01
N VAL A 54 -4.61 -2.61 23.06
CA VAL A 54 -5.99 -2.97 22.73
C VAL A 54 -6.23 -2.79 21.24
N THR A 55 -6.80 -3.81 20.60
CA THR A 55 -7.11 -3.82 19.16
C THR A 55 -8.59 -4.15 18.93
N PRO A 56 -9.46 -3.13 18.81
CA PRO A 56 -10.87 -3.36 18.51
C PRO A 56 -11.08 -3.62 17.01
N TRP A 57 -11.84 -4.66 16.71
CA TRP A 57 -12.24 -5.05 15.36
C TRP A 57 -13.75 -5.29 15.32
N SER A 58 -14.43 -4.90 14.24
CA SER A 58 -15.81 -5.33 14.00
C SER A 58 -15.84 -6.68 13.29
N LEU A 59 -16.88 -7.46 13.55
CA LEU A 59 -17.09 -8.78 12.94
C LEU A 59 -17.01 -8.71 11.40
N ASP A 60 -17.63 -7.71 10.80
CA ASP A 60 -17.59 -7.50 9.35
C ASP A 60 -16.16 -7.32 8.85
N VAL A 61 -15.36 -6.48 9.50
CA VAL A 61 -13.97 -6.26 9.07
C VAL A 61 -13.14 -7.54 9.13
N VAL A 62 -13.33 -8.33 10.19
CA VAL A 62 -12.66 -9.64 10.31
C VAL A 62 -13.14 -10.63 9.23
N ARG A 63 -14.42 -10.61 8.86
CA ARG A 63 -14.92 -11.37 7.69
C ARG A 63 -14.24 -10.94 6.39
N GLY A 64 -13.96 -9.65 6.23
CA GLY A 64 -13.17 -9.15 5.10
C GLY A 64 -11.74 -9.67 5.07
N PHE A 65 -11.12 -9.89 6.24
CA PHE A 65 -9.77 -10.46 6.35
C PHE A 65 -9.70 -11.94 6.04
N MET A 66 -10.78 -12.69 6.32
CA MET A 66 -10.84 -14.13 6.05
C MET A 66 -10.30 -14.43 4.67
N ASP A 67 -10.88 -13.84 3.64
CA ASP A 67 -10.56 -14.20 2.26
C ASP A 67 -9.28 -13.54 1.71
N TYR A 68 -8.86 -12.37 2.22
CA TYR A 68 -7.84 -11.51 1.57
C TYR A 68 -6.66 -11.12 2.46
N VAL A 69 -6.76 -11.35 3.77
CA VAL A 69 -5.68 -11.10 4.74
C VAL A 69 -5.63 -12.27 5.76
N PRO A 70 -5.49 -13.53 5.30
CA PRO A 70 -5.66 -14.71 6.14
C PRO A 70 -4.69 -14.77 7.33
N THR A 71 -3.50 -14.19 7.20
CA THR A 71 -2.54 -14.08 8.33
C THR A 71 -3.09 -13.22 9.46
N THR A 72 -3.78 -12.12 9.14
CA THR A 72 -4.45 -11.27 10.14
C THR A 72 -5.72 -11.93 10.65
N PHE A 73 -6.50 -12.58 9.79
CA PHE A 73 -7.65 -13.37 10.22
C PHE A 73 -7.25 -14.42 11.26
N ASN A 74 -6.30 -15.30 10.93
CA ASN A 74 -5.81 -16.35 11.83
C ASN A 74 -5.24 -15.81 13.14
N MET A 75 -4.55 -14.67 13.10
CA MET A 75 -4.05 -14.01 14.32
C MET A 75 -5.19 -13.52 15.22
N ILE A 76 -6.28 -13.04 14.62
CA ILE A 76 -7.47 -12.57 15.35
C ILE A 76 -8.27 -13.75 15.91
N THR A 77 -8.36 -14.84 15.15
CA THR A 77 -9.24 -15.97 15.43
C THR A 77 -8.59 -17.14 16.16
N LYS A 78 -7.26 -17.13 16.37
CA LYS A 78 -6.49 -18.27 16.92
C LYS A 78 -7.05 -18.85 18.23
N ASP A 79 -7.57 -17.98 19.09
CA ASP A 79 -8.00 -18.33 20.45
C ASP A 79 -9.54 -18.38 20.57
N ILE A 80 -10.27 -18.13 19.47
CA ILE A 80 -11.74 -18.21 19.46
C ILE A 80 -12.14 -19.70 19.40
N PRO A 81 -13.06 -20.17 20.29
CA PRO A 81 -13.61 -21.51 20.22
C PRO A 81 -14.18 -21.88 18.85
N GLU A 82 -14.00 -23.12 18.42
CA GLU A 82 -14.42 -23.58 17.09
C GLU A 82 -15.92 -23.42 16.81
N SER A 83 -16.77 -23.63 17.82
CA SER A 83 -18.21 -23.37 17.73
C SER A 83 -18.52 -21.91 17.40
N GLN A 84 -17.79 -20.97 18.01
CA GLN A 84 -17.92 -19.54 17.76
C GLN A 84 -17.31 -19.12 16.41
N ILE A 85 -16.21 -19.74 15.97
CA ILE A 85 -15.69 -19.55 14.61
C ILE A 85 -16.74 -19.94 13.57
N SER A 86 -17.38 -21.09 13.77
CA SER A 86 -18.45 -21.57 12.89
C SER A 86 -19.64 -20.62 12.89
N GLU A 87 -20.05 -20.12 14.06
CA GLU A 87 -21.14 -19.17 14.22
C GLU A 87 -20.86 -17.81 13.56
N TYR A 88 -19.69 -17.23 13.82
CA TYR A 88 -19.36 -15.86 13.42
C TYR A 88 -18.92 -15.76 11.95
N PHE A 89 -18.18 -16.77 11.47
CA PHE A 89 -17.52 -16.74 10.15
C PHE A 89 -18.03 -17.81 9.18
N GLY A 90 -18.80 -18.79 9.65
CA GLY A 90 -19.29 -19.88 8.79
C GLY A 90 -18.18 -20.82 8.33
N LEU A 91 -17.13 -21.00 9.14
CA LEU A 91 -15.94 -21.79 8.80
C LEU A 91 -15.69 -22.94 9.77
N GLN A 92 -15.02 -23.98 9.27
CA GLN A 92 -14.35 -25.00 10.09
C GLN A 92 -12.89 -24.60 10.36
N ARG A 93 -12.27 -25.14 11.42
CA ARG A 93 -10.93 -24.73 11.88
C ARG A 93 -9.80 -25.06 10.89
N ASP A 94 -10.00 -26.02 10.01
CA ASP A 94 -9.07 -26.43 8.95
C ASP A 94 -9.23 -25.62 7.65
N TRP A 95 -10.08 -24.59 7.65
CA TRP A 95 -10.24 -23.69 6.53
C TRP A 95 -8.88 -23.12 6.06
N LYS A 96 -8.67 -23.15 4.74
CA LYS A 96 -7.51 -22.56 4.09
C LYS A 96 -7.97 -21.51 3.09
N PRO A 97 -7.31 -20.34 3.03
CA PRO A 97 -7.59 -19.34 2.00
C PRO A 97 -7.27 -19.90 0.61
N GLU A 98 -8.01 -19.44 -0.40
CA GLU A 98 -7.68 -19.67 -1.81
C GLU A 98 -6.30 -19.08 -2.13
N ALA A 99 -5.44 -19.84 -2.81
CA ALA A 99 -4.08 -19.44 -3.11
C ALA A 99 -4.03 -18.14 -3.94
N GLU A 100 -4.98 -17.97 -4.86
CA GLU A 100 -5.12 -16.79 -5.72
C GLU A 100 -5.32 -15.50 -4.92
N ARG A 101 -6.10 -15.54 -3.84
CA ARG A 101 -6.35 -14.37 -2.98
C ARG A 101 -5.12 -13.98 -2.17
N VAL A 102 -4.38 -15.00 -1.77
CA VAL A 102 -3.11 -14.85 -1.06
C VAL A 102 -2.05 -14.20 -1.95
N LEU A 103 -1.96 -14.61 -3.22
CA LEU A 103 -1.06 -13.99 -4.20
C LEU A 103 -1.35 -12.50 -4.40
N LEU A 104 -2.62 -12.10 -4.40
CA LEU A 104 -3.01 -10.68 -4.50
C LEU A 104 -2.61 -9.90 -3.27
N GLN A 105 -2.73 -10.50 -2.08
CA GLN A 105 -2.22 -9.90 -0.85
C GLN A 105 -0.71 -9.64 -0.95
N LEU A 106 0.06 -10.65 -1.39
CA LEU A 106 1.51 -10.52 -1.58
C LEU A 106 1.85 -9.37 -2.54
N GLN A 107 1.20 -9.30 -3.70
CA GLN A 107 1.44 -8.24 -4.70
C GLN A 107 1.16 -6.84 -4.15
N SER A 108 0.03 -6.68 -3.48
CA SER A 108 -0.41 -5.39 -2.93
C SER A 108 0.50 -4.92 -1.80
N GLU A 109 0.97 -5.84 -0.96
CA GLU A 109 1.93 -5.55 0.09
C GLU A 109 3.32 -5.19 -0.48
N LEU A 110 3.73 -5.76 -1.63
CA LEU A 110 5.00 -5.43 -2.31
C LEU A 110 5.00 -4.04 -2.95
N ASP A 111 3.96 -3.70 -3.73
CA ASP A 111 3.82 -2.42 -4.44
C ASP A 111 3.96 -1.23 -3.48
N ALA A 112 3.10 -1.17 -2.46
CA ALA A 112 3.06 -0.06 -1.51
C ALA A 112 4.35 0.09 -0.68
N LYS A 113 5.14 -0.97 -0.54
CA LYS A 113 6.25 -1.03 0.42
C LYS A 113 7.62 -0.95 -0.23
N SER A 114 7.73 -1.28 -1.52
CA SER A 114 8.95 -1.13 -2.33
C SER A 114 9.39 0.33 -2.45
N ALA A 115 8.47 1.25 -2.78
CA ALA A 115 8.77 2.68 -2.90
C ALA A 115 9.28 3.30 -1.59
N THR A 116 8.70 2.88 -0.46
CA THR A 116 9.10 3.41 0.86
C THR A 116 10.47 2.93 1.32
N ILE A 117 11.02 1.84 0.75
CA ILE A 117 12.41 1.43 1.02
C ILE A 117 13.37 2.41 0.35
N ASP A 118 13.13 2.75 -0.90
CA ASP A 118 13.95 3.73 -1.61
C ASP A 118 13.85 5.10 -0.94
N ALA A 119 12.66 5.50 -0.47
CA ALA A 119 12.52 6.71 0.33
C ALA A 119 13.29 6.64 1.67
N ALA A 120 13.33 5.49 2.34
CA ALA A 120 14.08 5.32 3.58
C ALA A 120 15.60 5.47 3.38
N ILE A 121 16.13 4.95 2.27
CA ILE A 121 17.56 5.01 1.94
C ILE A 121 17.94 6.39 1.38
N ILE A 122 17.22 6.87 0.36
CA ILE A 122 17.55 8.08 -0.40
C ILE A 122 17.25 9.34 0.42
N HIS A 123 16.10 9.38 1.11
CA HIS A 123 15.66 10.52 1.92
C HIS A 123 15.97 10.38 3.41
N ASN A 124 16.77 9.37 3.78
CA ASN A 124 17.12 9.06 5.16
C ASN A 124 15.90 8.95 6.11
N ARG A 125 14.75 8.50 5.57
CA ARG A 125 13.49 8.32 6.31
C ARG A 125 13.46 6.96 6.99
N LYS A 126 14.51 6.64 7.74
CA LYS A 126 14.68 5.36 8.44
C LYS A 126 14.74 5.56 9.94
N ASP A 127 13.95 4.77 10.64
CA ASP A 127 14.02 4.60 12.08
C ASP A 127 13.91 3.10 12.40
N TYR A 128 14.17 2.74 13.66
CA TYR A 128 14.18 1.34 14.08
C TYR A 128 12.83 0.66 13.78
N GLY A 129 11.71 1.31 14.13
CA GLY A 129 10.37 0.79 13.88
C GLY A 129 10.06 0.58 12.40
N GLY A 130 10.45 1.51 11.54
CA GLY A 130 10.32 1.43 10.10
C GLY A 130 11.10 0.27 9.50
N VAL A 131 12.35 0.07 9.92
CA VAL A 131 13.19 -1.07 9.48
C VAL A 131 12.60 -2.39 9.96
N ILE A 132 12.22 -2.49 11.24
CA ILE A 132 11.59 -3.68 11.83
C ILE A 132 10.29 -4.02 11.08
N ASN A 133 9.47 -3.02 10.72
CA ASN A 133 8.25 -3.24 9.94
C ASN A 133 8.55 -3.88 8.57
N LYS A 134 9.62 -3.45 7.88
CA LYS A 134 10.05 -4.07 6.61
C LYS A 134 10.50 -5.51 6.77
N ILE A 135 11.20 -5.83 7.86
CA ILE A 135 11.62 -7.19 8.16
C ILE A 135 10.42 -8.10 8.43
N HIS A 136 9.48 -7.66 9.27
CA HIS A 136 8.22 -8.38 9.53
C HIS A 136 7.41 -8.62 8.27
N LEU A 137 7.42 -7.64 7.37
CA LEU A 137 6.77 -7.76 6.08
C LEU A 137 7.41 -8.85 5.23
N VAL A 138 8.73 -8.85 5.07
CA VAL A 138 9.43 -9.91 4.32
C VAL A 138 9.13 -11.28 4.91
N ASN A 139 9.22 -11.43 6.23
CA ASN A 139 8.90 -12.68 6.90
C ASN A 139 7.46 -13.13 6.61
N ARG A 140 6.51 -12.19 6.63
CA ARG A 140 5.11 -12.50 6.30
C ARG A 140 4.98 -12.95 4.84
N LEU A 141 5.56 -12.20 3.90
CA LEU A 141 5.51 -12.54 2.48
C LEU A 141 6.13 -13.91 2.22
N TYR A 142 7.26 -14.21 2.88
CA TYR A 142 7.93 -15.51 2.83
C TYR A 142 7.04 -16.65 3.34
N ASN A 143 6.49 -16.53 4.54
CA ASN A 143 5.62 -17.54 5.14
C ASN A 143 4.36 -17.77 4.32
N ILE A 144 3.76 -16.68 3.82
CA ILE A 144 2.61 -16.75 2.94
C ILE A 144 2.96 -17.50 1.64
N GLY A 145 4.09 -17.17 1.01
CA GLY A 145 4.54 -17.84 -0.21
C GLY A 145 4.84 -19.33 0.01
N ARG A 146 5.42 -19.71 1.16
CA ARG A 146 5.65 -21.11 1.53
C ARG A 146 4.35 -21.88 1.78
N LEU A 147 3.42 -21.30 2.54
CA LEU A 147 2.12 -21.93 2.86
C LEU A 147 1.37 -22.37 1.60
N HIS A 148 1.57 -21.66 0.49
CA HIS A 148 0.92 -21.92 -0.79
C HIS A 148 1.87 -22.45 -1.88
N GLN A 149 3.09 -22.87 -1.51
CA GLN A 149 4.09 -23.44 -2.43
C GLN A 149 4.41 -22.55 -3.65
N HIS A 150 4.26 -21.23 -3.52
CA HIS A 150 4.50 -20.27 -4.59
C HIS A 150 5.91 -19.70 -4.62
N ILE A 151 6.65 -19.84 -3.53
CA ILE A 151 8.05 -19.41 -3.41
C ILE A 151 8.88 -20.65 -3.13
N GLN A 152 9.97 -20.85 -3.87
CA GLN A 152 10.88 -21.98 -3.67
C GLN A 152 11.49 -21.93 -2.26
N ASP A 153 11.79 -23.10 -1.69
CA ASP A 153 12.45 -23.17 -0.39
C ASP A 153 13.84 -22.52 -0.47
N ARG A 154 14.00 -21.44 0.28
CA ARG A 154 15.18 -20.58 0.27
C ARG A 154 15.64 -20.30 1.71
N ASP A 155 15.39 -21.23 2.63
CA ASP A 155 15.82 -21.13 4.04
C ASP A 155 17.32 -20.79 4.17
N ALA A 156 18.16 -21.20 3.20
CA ALA A 156 19.59 -20.87 3.13
C ALA A 156 19.94 -19.50 2.50
N MET A 157 19.08 -18.91 1.67
CA MET A 157 19.36 -17.63 0.97
C MET A 157 18.97 -16.39 1.76
N TYR A 158 18.17 -16.52 2.83
CA TYR A 158 17.64 -15.39 3.59
C TYR A 158 18.09 -15.37 5.07
N PRO A 159 19.40 -15.44 5.37
CA PRO A 159 19.90 -15.53 6.74
C PRO A 159 19.56 -14.31 7.62
N PHE A 160 19.25 -13.15 7.03
CA PHE A 160 18.82 -11.99 7.82
C PHE A 160 17.39 -12.13 8.36
N LEU A 161 16.55 -13.05 7.88
CA LEU A 161 15.31 -13.34 8.62
C LEU A 161 15.60 -13.93 10.02
N PHE A 162 16.83 -14.39 10.27
CA PHE A 162 17.16 -15.15 11.49
C PHE A 162 18.55 -14.83 12.12
N GLY A 163 19.32 -13.86 11.62
CA GLY A 163 20.70 -13.64 12.10
C GLY A 163 21.39 -12.32 11.74
N GLY A 164 20.66 -11.29 11.29
CA GLY A 164 21.24 -9.97 11.04
C GLY A 164 21.26 -9.07 12.28
N ASP A 165 22.17 -8.11 12.30
CA ASP A 165 22.29 -7.08 13.34
C ASP A 165 21.39 -5.88 12.97
N PHE A 166 20.07 -6.05 13.19
CA PHE A 166 19.02 -5.05 12.88
C PHE A 166 18.99 -3.88 13.85
N GLU A 167 19.61 -4.06 15.01
CA GLU A 167 19.69 -3.05 16.04
C GLU A 167 20.77 -2.01 15.72
N ASN A 168 21.73 -2.36 14.85
CA ASN A 168 22.79 -1.46 14.43
C ASN A 168 22.38 -0.56 13.26
N PRO A 169 22.22 0.76 13.47
CA PRO A 169 21.77 1.68 12.42
C PRO A 169 22.74 1.79 11.24
N THR A 170 24.02 1.49 11.44
CA THR A 170 25.04 1.51 10.38
C THR A 170 24.82 0.43 9.31
N LYS A 171 24.01 -0.59 9.61
CA LYS A 171 23.71 -1.70 8.70
C LYS A 171 22.33 -1.57 8.03
N TRP A 172 21.51 -0.59 8.40
CA TRP A 172 20.13 -0.48 7.94
C TRP A 172 20.02 -0.35 6.42
N ASP A 173 20.89 0.42 5.77
CA ASP A 173 20.83 0.58 4.31
C ASP A 173 21.06 -0.75 3.60
N ASN A 174 22.09 -1.52 3.99
CA ASN A 174 22.34 -2.85 3.42
C ASN A 174 21.17 -3.81 3.64
N THR A 175 20.57 -3.78 4.84
CA THR A 175 19.37 -4.58 5.13
C THR A 175 18.21 -4.19 4.22
N LEU A 176 17.92 -2.89 4.09
CA LEU A 176 16.85 -2.38 3.26
C LEU A 176 17.08 -2.69 1.76
N ILE A 177 18.32 -2.60 1.28
CA ILE A 177 18.73 -3.00 -0.07
C ILE A 177 18.44 -4.50 -0.29
N ALA A 178 18.84 -5.37 0.64
CA ALA A 178 18.56 -6.80 0.55
C ALA A 178 17.05 -7.08 0.49
N ILE A 179 16.27 -6.40 1.33
CA ILE A 179 14.80 -6.48 1.31
C ILE A 179 14.24 -6.01 -0.05
N LYS A 180 14.75 -4.92 -0.61
CA LYS A 180 14.33 -4.42 -1.94
C LYS A 180 14.57 -5.46 -3.03
N LYS A 181 15.72 -6.11 -3.02
CA LYS A 181 16.05 -7.18 -3.98
C LYS A 181 15.09 -8.36 -3.85
N MET A 182 14.76 -8.76 -2.62
CA MET A 182 13.73 -9.78 -2.40
C MET A 182 12.36 -9.36 -2.92
N PHE A 183 11.97 -8.10 -2.77
CA PHE A 183 10.72 -7.62 -3.34
C PHE A 183 10.72 -7.70 -4.87
N ILE A 184 11.87 -7.42 -5.49
CA ILE A 184 12.04 -7.57 -6.95
C ILE A 184 11.85 -9.04 -7.36
N GLU A 185 12.54 -9.96 -6.69
CA GLU A 185 12.42 -11.39 -6.93
C GLU A 185 10.98 -11.90 -6.74
N PHE A 186 10.30 -11.49 -5.66
CA PHE A 186 8.92 -11.91 -5.42
C PHE A 186 7.95 -11.42 -6.50
N VAL A 187 8.09 -10.21 -7.03
CA VAL A 187 7.23 -9.75 -8.15
C VAL A 187 7.44 -10.62 -9.40
N GLU A 188 8.65 -11.15 -9.61
CA GLU A 188 8.96 -12.05 -10.72
C GLU A 188 8.48 -13.49 -10.49
N GLU A 189 8.31 -13.90 -9.24
CA GLU A 189 7.80 -15.24 -8.88
C GLU A 189 6.28 -15.28 -8.83
N ILE A 190 5.63 -14.19 -8.41
CA ILE A 190 4.18 -14.22 -8.24
C ILE A 190 3.49 -14.35 -9.62
N PRO A 191 2.58 -15.33 -9.78
CA PRO A 191 1.75 -15.45 -10.97
C PRO A 191 0.98 -14.17 -11.26
N HIS A 192 1.12 -13.67 -12.49
CA HIS A 192 0.40 -12.49 -12.97
C HIS A 192 -0.85 -12.84 -13.77
N GLY A 193 -1.13 -14.14 -13.97
CA GLY A 193 -2.25 -14.63 -14.78
C GLY A 193 -1.89 -14.82 -16.24
N GLU A 194 -2.55 -15.75 -16.92
CA GLU A 194 -2.15 -16.21 -18.26
C GLU A 194 -2.62 -15.29 -19.39
N ARG A 195 -3.48 -14.31 -19.09
CA ARG A 195 -3.97 -13.35 -20.07
C ARG A 195 -2.83 -12.52 -20.65
N MET A 196 -2.68 -12.61 -21.97
CA MET A 196 -1.73 -11.81 -22.74
C MET A 196 -2.33 -10.46 -23.10
N TYR A 197 -1.53 -9.41 -22.95
CA TYR A 197 -1.92 -8.05 -23.29
C TYR A 197 -0.92 -7.44 -24.27
N GLU A 198 -1.39 -6.49 -25.06
CA GLU A 198 -0.53 -5.69 -25.90
C GLU A 198 0.44 -4.88 -25.03
N THR A 199 1.73 -4.97 -25.36
CA THR A 199 2.78 -4.15 -24.78
C THR A 199 3.16 -3.04 -25.75
N ARG A 200 3.25 -1.80 -25.26
CA ARG A 200 3.74 -0.65 -26.00
C ARG A 200 4.91 -0.01 -25.30
N VAL A 201 5.91 0.38 -26.07
CA VAL A 201 7.05 1.14 -25.55
C VAL A 201 6.74 2.63 -25.71
N ARG A 202 6.74 3.35 -24.59
CA ARG A 202 6.70 4.83 -24.60
C ARG A 202 8.13 5.35 -24.49
N ARG A 203 8.42 6.38 -25.29
CA ARG A 203 9.68 7.11 -25.30
C ARG A 203 9.47 8.46 -24.63
N GLN A 204 10.54 9.24 -24.43
CA GLN A 204 10.44 10.61 -23.91
C GLN A 204 9.27 11.40 -24.54
N GLU A 205 8.37 11.91 -23.69
CA GLU A 205 7.13 12.59 -24.09
C GLU A 205 7.16 14.09 -23.78
N VAL A 206 8.13 14.52 -22.97
CA VAL A 206 8.29 15.92 -22.55
C VAL A 206 9.29 16.64 -23.44
N SER A 207 9.06 17.93 -23.64
CA SER A 207 9.93 18.76 -24.46
C SER A 207 11.30 18.96 -23.79
N ASN A 208 12.34 19.19 -24.60
CA ASN A 208 13.66 19.57 -24.08
C ASN A 208 13.63 20.87 -23.26
N LYS A 209 12.64 21.74 -23.48
CA LYS A 209 12.42 22.94 -22.67
C LYS A 209 11.98 22.54 -21.26
N ASP A 210 10.96 21.69 -21.13
CA ASP A 210 10.46 21.25 -19.83
C ASP A 210 11.50 20.46 -19.05
N LEU A 211 12.34 19.67 -19.72
CA LEU A 211 13.47 18.99 -19.09
C LEU A 211 14.49 19.96 -18.46
N ARG A 212 14.69 21.13 -19.08
CA ARG A 212 15.64 22.15 -18.59
C ARG A 212 15.06 23.11 -17.57
N GLU A 213 13.76 23.34 -17.59
CA GLU A 213 13.12 24.37 -16.75
C GLU A 213 12.34 23.76 -15.58
N ARG A 214 11.77 22.56 -15.76
CA ARG A 214 10.84 21.96 -14.79
C ARG A 214 11.32 20.63 -14.24
N PHE A 215 11.80 19.75 -15.10
CA PHE A 215 12.29 18.42 -14.73
C PHE A 215 13.82 18.38 -14.70
N VAL A 216 14.44 19.44 -14.16
CA VAL A 216 15.89 19.67 -14.10
C VAL A 216 16.66 18.54 -13.43
N TYR A 217 15.97 17.74 -12.62
CA TYR A 217 16.52 16.58 -11.96
C TYR A 217 16.83 15.40 -12.89
N VAL A 218 16.31 15.40 -14.12
CA VAL A 218 16.66 14.40 -15.13
C VAL A 218 18.16 14.44 -15.42
N ASP A 219 18.74 15.63 -15.60
CA ASP A 219 20.18 15.76 -15.84
C ASP A 219 21.02 15.52 -14.57
N TRP A 220 20.46 15.78 -13.40
CA TRP A 220 21.07 15.37 -12.14
C TRP A 220 21.14 13.84 -12.00
N LEU A 221 20.04 13.13 -12.28
CA LEU A 221 19.99 11.66 -12.27
C LEU A 221 20.96 11.05 -13.29
N LYS A 222 21.01 11.59 -14.52
CA LYS A 222 21.98 11.17 -15.55
C LYS A 222 23.42 11.30 -15.06
N ARG A 223 23.77 12.39 -14.37
CA ARG A 223 25.13 12.58 -13.83
C ARG A 223 25.45 11.64 -12.68
N LYS A 224 24.51 11.42 -11.74
CA LYS A 224 24.71 10.54 -10.58
C LYS A 224 24.82 9.07 -10.98
N LEU A 225 23.91 8.61 -11.83
CA LEU A 225 23.77 7.19 -12.18
C LEU A 225 24.52 6.80 -13.46
N GLY A 226 24.88 7.76 -14.31
CA GLY A 226 25.62 7.52 -15.55
C GLY A 226 24.92 6.50 -16.44
N ASP A 227 25.71 5.58 -17.00
CA ASP A 227 25.21 4.51 -17.87
C ASP A 227 24.28 3.51 -17.16
N ASP A 228 24.19 3.56 -15.83
CA ASP A 228 23.27 2.71 -15.08
C ASP A 228 21.81 3.15 -15.26
N LEU A 229 21.57 4.44 -15.55
CA LEU A 229 20.23 4.99 -15.75
C LEU A 229 19.65 4.62 -17.11
N LYS A 230 18.46 4.03 -17.10
CA LYS A 230 17.77 3.51 -18.30
C LYS A 230 16.48 4.20 -18.63
N GLY A 231 15.74 4.66 -17.62
CA GLY A 231 14.50 5.37 -17.86
C GLY A 231 14.05 6.15 -16.64
N ILE A 232 13.28 7.21 -16.88
CA ILE A 232 12.62 7.99 -15.85
C ILE A 232 11.17 8.17 -16.26
N LEU A 233 10.25 7.72 -15.41
CA LEU A 233 8.81 7.90 -15.56
C LEU A 233 8.30 8.76 -14.41
N LEU A 234 7.69 9.89 -14.73
CA LEU A 234 6.98 10.72 -13.78
C LEU A 234 5.55 10.18 -13.59
N TYR A 235 5.11 10.09 -12.34
CA TYR A 235 3.74 9.80 -11.95
C TYR A 235 3.26 10.75 -10.85
N GLY A 236 2.04 10.54 -10.34
CA GLY A 236 1.48 11.34 -9.27
C GLY A 236 0.95 12.70 -9.74
N SER A 237 0.78 13.64 -8.81
CA SER A 237 0.16 14.95 -9.08
C SER A 237 0.95 15.79 -10.08
N ALA A 238 2.28 15.74 -10.03
CA ALA A 238 3.15 16.50 -10.92
C ALA A 238 3.03 16.07 -12.40
N ALA A 239 2.60 14.83 -12.67
CA ALA A 239 2.36 14.37 -14.03
C ALA A 239 1.03 14.88 -14.62
N ARG A 240 0.07 15.27 -13.77
CA ARG A 240 -1.33 15.58 -14.14
C ARG A 240 -1.59 17.05 -14.48
N THR A 241 -0.68 17.94 -14.12
CA THR A 241 -0.85 19.39 -14.26
C THR A 241 0.47 20.04 -14.59
N ASP A 242 0.44 21.20 -15.24
CA ASP A 242 1.62 22.03 -15.47
C ASP A 242 1.75 23.17 -14.45
N ASP A 243 0.76 23.35 -13.58
CA ASP A 243 0.80 24.31 -12.48
C ASP A 243 1.63 23.77 -11.30
N PRO A 244 2.81 24.36 -10.98
CA PRO A 244 3.66 23.94 -9.85
C PRO A 244 3.02 24.13 -8.48
N LYS A 245 1.96 24.95 -8.36
CA LYS A 245 1.20 25.12 -7.11
C LYS A 245 0.24 23.97 -6.85
N ALA A 246 -0.11 23.19 -7.87
CA ALA A 246 -1.07 22.10 -7.78
C ALA A 246 -0.46 20.75 -7.34
N TYR A 247 0.85 20.71 -7.06
CA TYR A 247 1.53 19.51 -6.55
C TYR A 247 2.60 19.82 -5.49
N SER A 248 2.82 18.87 -4.58
CA SER A 248 3.82 19.00 -3.50
C SER A 248 5.19 18.49 -3.89
N ASP A 249 5.26 17.34 -4.56
CA ASP A 249 6.51 16.62 -4.83
C ASP A 249 6.50 16.02 -6.25
N PHE A 250 7.65 15.51 -6.69
CA PHE A 250 7.78 14.74 -7.93
C PHE A 250 7.96 13.27 -7.61
N ASP A 251 7.02 12.43 -8.02
CA ASP A 251 7.11 10.98 -7.84
C ASP A 251 7.61 10.31 -9.13
N ASN A 252 8.71 9.55 -9.04
CA ASN A 252 9.37 8.98 -10.21
C ASN A 252 9.60 7.48 -10.06
N TRP A 253 9.36 6.72 -11.13
CA TRP A 253 10.02 5.43 -11.34
C TRP A 253 11.32 5.67 -12.10
N VAL A 254 12.42 5.14 -11.56
CA VAL A 254 13.75 5.26 -12.15
C VAL A 254 14.27 3.87 -12.45
N CYS A 255 14.29 3.53 -13.74
CA CYS A 255 14.78 2.24 -14.22
C CYS A 255 16.31 2.28 -14.32
N VAL A 256 16.96 1.29 -13.71
CA VAL A 256 18.41 1.20 -13.60
C VAL A 256 18.91 -0.22 -13.87
N ARG A 257 20.13 -0.35 -14.39
CA ARG A 257 20.77 -1.67 -14.59
C ARG A 257 20.98 -2.39 -13.27
N ASN A 258 21.43 -1.66 -12.25
CA ASN A 258 21.77 -2.23 -10.96
C ASN A 258 21.15 -1.41 -9.82
N VAL A 259 20.02 -1.92 -9.30
CA VAL A 259 19.26 -1.27 -8.21
C VAL A 259 20.12 -1.06 -6.97
N GLU A 260 20.93 -2.05 -6.57
CA GLU A 260 21.79 -1.97 -5.39
C GLU A 260 22.85 -0.87 -5.54
N LYS A 261 23.53 -0.82 -6.69
CA LYS A 261 24.49 0.25 -6.99
C LYS A 261 23.82 1.62 -6.98
N ALA A 262 22.65 1.75 -7.59
CA ALA A 262 21.89 3.00 -7.60
C ALA A 262 21.47 3.43 -6.19
N GLN A 263 21.02 2.50 -5.34
CA GLN A 263 20.69 2.76 -3.93
C GLN A 263 21.91 3.27 -3.16
N HIS A 264 23.10 2.67 -3.34
CA HIS A 264 24.32 3.17 -2.72
C HIS A 264 24.72 4.57 -3.18
N ILE A 265 24.58 4.87 -4.48
CA ILE A 265 24.91 6.20 -5.04
C ILE A 265 23.96 7.29 -4.50
N LEU A 266 22.67 6.96 -4.34
CA LEU A 266 21.64 7.92 -3.97
C LEU A 266 21.38 7.99 -2.46
N ALA A 267 21.96 7.07 -1.66
CA ALA A 267 21.76 6.99 -0.23
C ALA A 267 22.06 8.33 0.46
N GLY A 268 21.10 8.83 1.24
CA GLY A 268 21.22 10.07 2.02
C GLY A 268 21.34 11.36 1.21
N THR A 269 21.14 11.32 -0.12
CA THR A 269 21.21 12.54 -0.95
C THR A 269 20.04 13.50 -0.68
N CYS A 270 18.89 12.99 -0.24
CA CYS A 270 17.67 13.76 0.06
C CYS A 270 17.38 14.86 -0.99
N PRO A 271 17.19 14.49 -2.27
CA PRO A 271 17.17 15.46 -3.34
C PRO A 271 15.82 16.17 -3.45
N ALA A 272 15.86 17.48 -3.68
CA ALA A 272 14.69 18.33 -3.87
C ALA A 272 14.96 19.38 -4.95
N ILE A 273 13.89 19.97 -5.51
CA ILE A 273 13.97 21.10 -6.44
C ILE A 273 13.68 22.39 -5.70
N LEU A 274 14.57 23.37 -5.90
CA LEU A 274 14.38 24.77 -5.52
C LEU A 274 14.91 25.65 -6.66
N GLU A 275 14.14 26.66 -7.09
CA GLU A 275 14.55 27.62 -8.13
C GLU A 275 15.14 26.95 -9.41
N GLN A 276 14.48 25.90 -9.90
CA GLN A 276 14.92 25.13 -11.09
C GLN A 276 16.30 24.48 -10.93
N ARG A 277 16.72 24.17 -9.71
CA ARG A 277 17.95 23.43 -9.43
C ARG A 277 17.68 22.28 -8.47
N VAL A 278 18.45 21.21 -8.61
CA VAL A 278 18.47 20.15 -7.61
C VAL A 278 19.38 20.55 -6.46
N ILE A 279 18.83 20.50 -5.26
CA ILE A 279 19.54 20.63 -3.99
C ILE A 279 19.47 19.29 -3.25
N GLU A 280 20.51 18.99 -2.47
CA GLU A 280 20.63 17.75 -1.68
C GLU A 280 20.71 18.13 -0.19
N GLY A 281 19.86 17.55 0.67
CA GLY A 281 19.93 17.81 2.10
C GLY A 281 18.76 17.28 2.93
N ASN A 282 19.04 16.87 4.18
CA ASN A 282 18.10 16.11 5.02
C ASN A 282 17.03 16.95 5.71
N ASN A 283 17.13 18.29 5.70
CA ASN A 283 16.25 19.21 6.45
C ASN A 283 15.65 20.30 5.54
N LEU A 284 15.39 19.96 4.28
CA LEU A 284 14.84 20.91 3.31
C LEU A 284 13.33 21.02 3.48
N HIS A 285 12.87 22.17 3.97
CA HIS A 285 11.45 22.48 4.19
C HIS A 285 11.12 23.88 3.66
N GLY A 286 9.96 24.02 3.01
CA GLY A 286 9.47 25.27 2.44
C GLY A 286 8.42 25.00 1.35
N GLU A 287 7.50 25.93 1.13
CA GLU A 287 6.40 25.76 0.16
C GLU A 287 6.90 25.62 -1.29
N ASP A 288 8.03 26.27 -1.60
CA ASP A 288 8.69 26.23 -2.91
C ASP A 288 9.62 25.02 -3.11
N ILE A 289 9.90 24.27 -2.03
CA ILE A 289 10.76 23.09 -2.09
C ILE A 289 9.91 21.89 -2.46
N LYS A 290 10.20 21.28 -3.61
CA LYS A 290 9.52 20.07 -4.11
C LYS A 290 10.46 18.88 -3.97
N HIS A 291 10.16 17.91 -3.11
CA HIS A 291 11.02 16.74 -2.94
C HIS A 291 10.93 15.81 -4.14
N LEU A 292 12.03 15.09 -4.42
CA LEU A 292 12.07 14.09 -5.48
C LEU A 292 11.86 12.69 -4.91
N GLY A 293 10.64 12.18 -5.00
CA GLY A 293 10.34 10.77 -4.81
C GLY A 293 11.00 9.93 -5.90
N ILE A 294 11.90 9.03 -5.51
CA ILE A 294 12.60 8.12 -6.41
C ILE A 294 12.28 6.69 -5.98
N HIS A 295 11.63 5.94 -6.86
CA HIS A 295 11.41 4.51 -6.73
C HIS A 295 12.25 3.80 -7.78
N LEU A 296 13.22 3.00 -7.34
CA LEU A 296 14.15 2.30 -8.23
C LEU A 296 13.55 0.99 -8.75
N PHE A 297 13.67 0.79 -10.07
CA PHE A 297 13.22 -0.39 -10.81
C PHE A 297 14.41 -1.00 -11.56
N PRO A 298 14.52 -2.34 -11.65
CA PRO A 298 15.53 -2.98 -12.48
C PRO A 298 15.25 -2.76 -13.98
N GLU A 299 16.30 -2.80 -14.81
CA GLU A 299 16.21 -2.89 -16.29
C GLU A 299 15.71 -4.30 -16.69
N ASN A 300 14.45 -4.59 -16.34
CA ASN A 300 13.78 -5.82 -16.70
C ASN A 300 12.34 -5.50 -17.12
N ASP A 301 12.07 -5.59 -18.42
CA ASP A 301 10.74 -5.33 -18.99
C ASP A 301 9.66 -6.21 -18.38
N ASN A 302 9.96 -7.49 -18.10
CA ASN A 302 9.00 -8.40 -17.49
C ASN A 302 8.62 -7.94 -16.08
N TYR A 303 9.60 -7.50 -15.28
CA TYR A 303 9.34 -6.92 -13.97
C TYR A 303 8.45 -5.67 -14.07
N ILE A 304 8.78 -4.74 -14.97
CA ILE A 304 8.01 -3.50 -15.18
C ILE A 304 6.57 -3.81 -15.60
N LEU A 305 6.38 -4.69 -16.58
CA LEU A 305 5.06 -5.06 -17.09
C LEU A 305 4.22 -5.75 -16.02
N ARG A 306 4.81 -6.67 -15.23
CA ARG A 306 4.15 -7.30 -14.09
C ARG A 306 3.76 -6.26 -13.05
N PHE A 307 4.68 -5.37 -12.69
CA PHE A 307 4.43 -4.32 -11.72
C PHE A 307 3.27 -3.41 -12.14
N ILE A 308 3.25 -2.95 -13.41
CA ILE A 308 2.15 -2.14 -13.96
C ILE A 308 0.83 -2.89 -13.90
N ARG A 309 0.82 -4.18 -14.27
CA ARG A 309 -0.40 -5.01 -14.26
C ARG A 309 -1.02 -5.12 -12.86
N PHE A 310 -0.20 -5.03 -11.81
CA PHE A 310 -0.63 -5.11 -10.41
C PHE A 310 -1.10 -3.80 -9.79
N LEU A 311 -0.90 -2.67 -10.48
CA LEU A 311 -1.43 -1.40 -10.00
C LEU A 311 -2.96 -1.49 -9.90
N HIS A 312 -3.47 -1.06 -8.75
CA HIS A 312 -4.90 -1.04 -8.44
C HIS A 312 -5.75 -0.27 -9.47
N ASP A 313 -5.14 0.69 -10.17
CA ASP A 313 -5.71 1.34 -11.34
C ASP A 313 -4.63 1.56 -12.41
N SER A 314 -4.23 0.46 -13.05
CA SER A 314 -3.18 0.52 -14.07
C SER A 314 -3.57 1.40 -15.26
N ARG A 315 -4.84 1.43 -15.68
CA ARG A 315 -5.27 2.28 -16.81
C ARG A 315 -5.18 3.76 -16.49
N GLU A 316 -5.70 4.19 -15.34
CA GLU A 316 -5.58 5.60 -14.91
C GLU A 316 -4.12 5.98 -14.73
N PHE A 317 -3.32 5.10 -14.10
CA PHE A 317 -1.89 5.34 -13.92
C PHE A 317 -1.19 5.62 -15.25
N LEU A 318 -1.49 4.84 -16.29
CA LEU A 318 -0.90 5.03 -17.63
C LEU A 318 -1.30 6.36 -18.29
N GLN A 319 -2.55 6.79 -18.12
CA GLN A 319 -3.03 8.06 -18.68
C GLN A 319 -2.36 9.29 -18.06
N HIS A 320 -1.85 9.15 -16.84
CA HIS A 320 -1.31 10.26 -16.05
C HIS A 320 0.16 10.09 -15.72
N THR A 321 0.90 9.35 -16.53
CA THR A 321 2.35 9.23 -16.43
C THR A 321 3.02 9.89 -17.62
N LYS A 322 4.26 10.38 -17.43
CA LYS A 322 5.07 10.98 -18.50
C LYS A 322 6.47 10.38 -18.49
N VAL A 323 6.91 9.81 -19.62
CA VAL A 323 8.30 9.37 -19.76
C VAL A 323 9.18 10.60 -19.93
N LEU A 324 10.08 10.83 -18.99
CA LEU A 324 11.01 11.96 -18.98
C LEU A 324 12.35 11.63 -19.64
N TYR A 325 12.75 10.36 -19.58
CA TYR A 325 14.01 9.88 -20.16
C TYR A 325 13.90 8.40 -20.51
N GLY A 326 14.59 7.99 -21.59
CA GLY A 326 14.70 6.60 -22.00
C GLY A 326 13.43 6.04 -22.63
N GLU A 327 13.31 4.72 -22.58
CA GLU A 327 12.17 3.94 -23.05
C GLU A 327 11.57 3.16 -21.89
N MET A 328 10.24 3.07 -21.81
CA MET A 328 9.55 2.25 -20.82
C MET A 328 8.45 1.40 -21.46
N PRO A 329 8.41 0.09 -21.16
CA PRO A 329 7.36 -0.78 -21.65
C PRO A 329 6.11 -0.63 -20.78
N PHE A 330 4.94 -0.62 -21.42
CA PHE A 330 3.64 -0.51 -20.79
C PHE A 330 2.69 -1.55 -21.31
N ILE A 331 1.98 -2.20 -20.39
CA ILE A 331 0.98 -3.22 -20.69
C ILE A 331 -0.41 -2.61 -20.69
N LYS A 332 -1.21 -2.87 -21.73
CA LYS A 332 -2.59 -2.38 -21.80
C LYS A 332 -3.55 -3.41 -21.19
N VAL A 333 -3.62 -3.43 -19.87
CA VAL A 333 -4.53 -4.30 -19.11
C VAL A 333 -5.98 -3.94 -19.46
N LYS A 334 -6.83 -4.95 -19.71
CA LYS A 334 -8.26 -4.71 -19.96
C LYS A 334 -8.97 -4.28 -18.67
N GLN A 335 -10.06 -3.54 -18.84
CA GLN A 335 -10.78 -2.86 -17.75
C GLN A 335 -11.31 -3.83 -16.69
N ASP A 336 -11.82 -4.98 -17.13
CA ASP A 336 -12.28 -6.07 -16.26
C ASP A 336 -11.22 -6.48 -15.24
N GLU A 337 -10.00 -6.79 -15.69
CA GLU A 337 -8.92 -7.17 -14.75
C GLU A 337 -8.53 -6.02 -13.82
N VAL A 338 -8.52 -4.77 -14.31
CA VAL A 338 -8.28 -3.59 -13.46
C VAL A 338 -9.33 -3.47 -12.36
N ILE A 339 -10.61 -3.67 -12.70
CA ILE A 339 -11.71 -3.66 -11.73
C ILE A 339 -11.48 -4.75 -10.68
N GLU A 340 -11.30 -6.00 -11.10
CA GLU A 340 -11.18 -7.12 -10.15
C GLU A 340 -9.97 -6.98 -9.21
N ARG A 341 -8.88 -6.40 -9.70
CA ARG A 341 -7.72 -6.04 -8.87
C ARG A 341 -8.01 -4.89 -7.91
N GLY A 342 -8.69 -3.84 -8.36
CA GLY A 342 -9.13 -2.72 -7.52
C GLY A 342 -10.02 -3.18 -6.35
N ILE A 343 -10.92 -4.12 -6.60
CA ILE A 343 -11.77 -4.73 -5.56
C ILE A 343 -10.91 -5.48 -4.54
N SER A 344 -9.99 -6.32 -5.02
CA SER A 344 -9.07 -7.07 -4.16
C SER A 344 -8.24 -6.14 -3.26
N GLN A 345 -7.79 -5.01 -3.82
CA GLN A 345 -7.05 -3.98 -3.09
C GLN A 345 -7.90 -3.30 -2.01
N ALA A 346 -9.22 -3.12 -2.22
CA ALA A 346 -10.12 -2.61 -1.18
C ALA A 346 -10.11 -3.52 0.07
N TYR A 347 -10.20 -4.83 -0.15
CA TYR A 347 -10.14 -5.83 0.93
C TYR A 347 -8.78 -5.88 1.64
N ILE A 348 -7.68 -5.75 0.90
CA ILE A 348 -6.33 -5.79 1.50
C ILE A 348 -6.04 -4.50 2.28
N LYS A 349 -6.52 -3.35 1.79
CA LYS A 349 -6.34 -2.05 2.45
C LYS A 349 -7.00 -1.98 3.82
N LEU A 350 -8.04 -2.78 4.08
CA LEU A 350 -8.67 -2.89 5.39
C LEU A 350 -7.63 -2.98 6.52
N LYS A 351 -6.65 -3.88 6.37
CA LYS A 351 -5.59 -4.14 7.36
C LYS A 351 -4.66 -2.95 7.52
N THR A 352 -4.23 -2.39 6.40
CA THR A 352 -3.24 -1.29 6.40
C THR A 352 -3.81 -0.05 7.06
N ILE A 353 -5.09 0.25 6.80
CA ILE A 353 -5.76 1.42 7.34
C ILE A 353 -6.02 1.25 8.83
N SER A 354 -6.58 0.12 9.25
CA SER A 354 -6.86 -0.12 10.68
C SER A 354 -5.59 -0.16 11.51
N GLY A 355 -4.50 -0.76 10.99
CA GLY A 355 -3.20 -0.74 11.67
C GLY A 355 -2.59 0.66 11.78
N ALA A 356 -2.63 1.46 10.71
CA ALA A 356 -2.08 2.81 10.71
C ALA A 356 -2.86 3.76 11.65
N LEU A 357 -4.19 3.66 11.66
CA LEU A 357 -5.03 4.49 12.53
C LEU A 357 -4.88 4.11 14.00
N ASN A 358 -4.82 2.82 14.33
CA ASN A 358 -4.57 2.40 15.71
C ASN A 358 -3.20 2.91 16.20
N TRP A 359 -2.14 2.71 15.41
CA TRP A 359 -0.81 3.26 15.70
C TRP A 359 -0.84 4.79 15.92
N ALA A 360 -1.54 5.51 15.04
CA ALA A 360 -1.64 6.98 15.12
C ALA A 360 -2.35 7.43 16.41
N TYR A 361 -3.42 6.74 16.80
CA TYR A 361 -4.16 7.03 18.03
C TYR A 361 -3.29 6.82 19.28
N THR A 362 -2.53 5.73 19.29
CA THR A 362 -1.64 5.38 20.40
C THR A 362 -0.44 6.34 20.50
N TYR A 363 0.04 6.87 19.36
CA TYR A 363 1.25 7.69 19.29
C TYR A 363 1.04 9.06 18.61
N PRO A 364 0.16 9.93 19.15
CA PRO A 364 -0.10 11.22 18.55
C PRO A 364 1.14 12.13 18.54
N GLU A 365 2.09 11.93 19.46
CA GLU A 365 3.39 12.62 19.50
C GLU A 365 4.25 12.38 18.26
N LYS A 366 4.07 11.26 17.55
CA LYS A 366 4.81 10.97 16.33
C LYS A 366 4.35 11.82 15.14
N MET A 367 3.16 12.39 15.21
CA MET A 367 2.54 13.25 14.18
C MET A 367 2.64 14.75 14.50
N MET A 368 3.01 15.11 15.73
CA MET A 368 3.18 16.52 16.11
C MET A 368 4.21 17.22 15.22
N GLY A 369 3.83 18.38 14.68
CA GLY A 369 4.65 19.15 13.74
C GLY A 369 4.78 18.54 12.34
N LYS A 370 4.01 17.47 12.04
CA LYS A 370 4.08 16.73 10.77
C LYS A 370 2.71 16.68 10.07
N PRO A 371 2.20 17.82 9.57
CA PRO A 371 0.87 17.89 8.91
C PRO A 371 0.71 16.87 7.79
N ALA A 372 1.72 16.70 6.94
CA ALA A 372 1.68 15.75 5.83
C ALA A 372 1.53 14.28 6.29
N LEU A 373 2.11 13.91 7.44
CA LEU A 373 1.97 12.55 8.00
C LEU A 373 0.56 12.33 8.54
N PHE A 374 0.03 13.30 9.29
CA PHE A 374 -1.35 13.25 9.78
C PHE A 374 -2.34 13.15 8.62
N GLU A 375 -2.23 14.04 7.62
CA GLU A 375 -3.05 14.01 6.42
C GLU A 375 -2.93 12.69 5.66
N PHE A 376 -1.72 12.12 5.57
CA PHE A 376 -1.51 10.82 4.94
C PHE A 376 -2.28 9.70 5.66
N ILE A 377 -2.36 9.75 6.99
CA ILE A 377 -3.06 8.75 7.80
C ILE A 377 -4.57 8.90 7.63
N VAL A 378 -5.12 10.11 7.77
CA VAL A 378 -6.58 10.33 7.73
C VAL A 378 -7.15 10.28 6.30
N LYS A 379 -6.36 10.63 5.27
CA LYS A 379 -6.82 10.53 3.86
C LYS A 379 -7.07 9.10 3.39
N ASN A 380 -6.67 8.09 4.17
CA ASN A 380 -7.01 6.70 3.89
C ASN A 380 -8.53 6.45 3.85
N VAL A 381 -9.34 7.25 4.55
CA VAL A 381 -10.81 7.24 4.43
C VAL A 381 -11.22 7.44 2.96
N ARG A 382 -10.68 8.49 2.32
CA ARG A 382 -10.95 8.82 0.91
C ARG A 382 -10.41 7.76 -0.04
N PHE A 383 -9.21 7.23 0.21
CA PHE A 383 -8.67 6.16 -0.63
C PHE A 383 -9.52 4.90 -0.54
N PHE A 384 -9.94 4.50 0.66
CA PHE A 384 -10.83 3.36 0.82
C PHE A 384 -12.15 3.58 0.08
N LEU A 385 -12.78 4.76 0.24
CA LEU A 385 -14.01 5.10 -0.47
C LEU A 385 -13.85 4.99 -1.99
N GLN A 386 -12.76 5.53 -2.56
CA GLN A 386 -12.50 5.40 -4.00
C GLN A 386 -12.45 3.94 -4.45
N HIS A 387 -11.76 3.06 -3.72
CA HIS A 387 -11.68 1.63 -4.07
C HIS A 387 -13.01 0.92 -3.90
N ALA A 388 -13.74 1.21 -2.83
CA ALA A 388 -15.07 0.66 -2.59
C ALA A 388 -16.08 1.12 -3.68
N LEU A 389 -16.06 2.39 -4.07
CA LEU A 389 -16.92 2.89 -5.14
C LEU A 389 -16.53 2.30 -6.50
N ASN A 390 -15.23 2.14 -6.78
CA ASN A 390 -14.78 1.42 -7.97
C ASN A 390 -15.25 -0.03 -8.01
N ALA A 391 -15.35 -0.66 -6.84
CA ALA A 391 -15.84 -2.02 -6.71
C ALA A 391 -17.34 -2.17 -6.98
N VAL A 392 -18.14 -1.21 -6.50
CA VAL A 392 -19.61 -1.32 -6.47
C VAL A 392 -20.29 -0.56 -7.61
N GLU A 393 -19.73 0.55 -8.07
CA GLU A 393 -20.26 1.40 -9.14
C GLU A 393 -19.45 1.28 -10.45
N GLY A 394 -18.30 0.61 -10.40
CA GLY A 394 -17.37 0.51 -11.52
C GLY A 394 -16.27 1.59 -11.51
N PRO A 395 -15.24 1.40 -12.34
CA PRO A 395 -14.00 2.16 -12.31
C PRO A 395 -14.24 3.57 -12.83
N GLN A 396 -14.12 4.55 -11.94
CA GLN A 396 -14.27 5.96 -12.28
C GLN A 396 -13.30 6.78 -11.46
N LEU A 397 -12.53 7.63 -12.13
CA LEU A 397 -11.76 8.66 -11.45
C LEU A 397 -12.73 9.67 -10.83
N ARG A 398 -12.75 9.73 -9.50
CA ARG A 398 -13.53 10.71 -8.76
C ARG A 398 -12.57 11.76 -8.23
N THR A 399 -12.93 13.02 -8.37
CA THR A 399 -12.13 14.12 -7.86
C THR A 399 -12.15 14.15 -6.33
N LYS A 400 -11.26 14.94 -5.72
CA LYS A 400 -11.31 15.18 -4.27
C LYS A 400 -12.68 15.74 -3.85
N ALA A 401 -13.27 16.61 -4.67
CA ALA A 401 -14.59 17.19 -4.40
C ALA A 401 -15.68 16.11 -4.44
N ASP A 402 -15.72 15.30 -5.51
CA ASP A 402 -16.71 14.23 -5.64
C ASP A 402 -16.66 13.24 -4.46
N LEU A 403 -15.46 12.85 -4.04
CA LEU A 403 -15.28 11.94 -2.91
C LEU A 403 -15.70 12.60 -1.58
N ASN A 404 -15.42 13.88 -1.40
CA ASN A 404 -15.86 14.63 -0.22
C ASN A 404 -17.38 14.76 -0.16
N ASP A 405 -18.04 15.01 -1.30
CA ASP A 405 -19.50 15.07 -1.37
C ASP A 405 -20.12 13.71 -1.01
N ARG A 406 -19.56 12.62 -1.55
CA ARG A 406 -19.98 11.24 -1.22
C ARG A 406 -19.78 10.90 0.26
N LEU A 407 -18.74 11.43 0.92
CA LEU A 407 -18.56 11.31 2.36
C LEU A 407 -19.58 12.15 3.13
N ALA A 408 -19.86 13.38 2.69
CA ALA A 408 -20.79 14.29 3.34
C ALA A 408 -22.23 13.74 3.37
N VAL A 409 -22.67 13.04 2.32
CA VAL A 409 -23.96 12.32 2.31
C VAL A 409 -24.08 11.30 3.45
N ARG A 410 -22.96 10.75 3.93
CA ARG A 410 -22.89 9.81 5.06
C ARG A 410 -22.63 10.49 6.40
N GLY A 411 -22.59 11.83 6.44
CA GLY A 411 -22.14 12.58 7.61
C GLY A 411 -20.66 12.37 7.94
N LEU A 412 -19.83 11.97 6.97
CA LEU A 412 -18.40 11.73 7.13
C LEU A 412 -17.58 12.85 6.47
N TYR A 413 -16.36 13.06 6.95
CA TYR A 413 -15.41 14.01 6.37
C TYR A 413 -13.95 13.56 6.60
N ILE A 414 -13.00 14.27 6.00
CA ILE A 414 -11.56 14.06 6.25
C ILE A 414 -11.10 15.13 7.25
N PRO A 415 -10.69 14.76 8.48
CA PRO A 415 -10.17 15.72 9.44
C PRO A 415 -8.95 16.48 8.92
N GLU A 416 -8.83 17.74 9.31
CA GLU A 416 -7.69 18.59 8.99
C GLU A 416 -6.63 18.49 10.10
N TYR A 417 -5.39 18.82 9.80
CA TYR A 417 -4.34 18.84 10.82
C TYR A 417 -4.50 20.07 11.73
N LYS A 418 -4.40 19.86 13.05
CA LYS A 418 -4.12 20.91 14.02
C LYS A 418 -3.02 20.44 14.98
N PRO A 419 -2.10 21.32 15.40
CA PRO A 419 -1.02 20.98 16.31
C PRO A 419 -1.51 20.84 17.76
N ASP A 420 -2.44 19.92 18.01
CA ASP A 420 -3.08 19.68 19.30
C ASP A 420 -3.33 18.17 19.50
N TYR A 421 -2.90 17.61 20.64
CA TYR A 421 -2.92 16.17 20.87
C TYR A 421 -4.33 15.58 21.00
N ASP A 422 -5.21 16.28 21.70
CA ASP A 422 -6.57 15.81 21.95
C ASP A 422 -7.37 15.86 20.65
N TYR A 423 -7.28 16.97 19.92
CA TYR A 423 -7.88 17.10 18.60
C TYR A 423 -7.34 16.06 17.59
N MET A 424 -6.03 15.76 17.62
CA MET A 424 -5.47 14.69 16.78
C MET A 424 -6.08 13.33 17.13
N ARG A 425 -6.19 12.99 18.41
CA ARG A 425 -6.82 11.73 18.86
C ARG A 425 -8.28 11.65 18.46
N GLU A 426 -9.07 12.71 18.70
CA GLU A 426 -10.48 12.80 18.27
C GLU A 426 -10.61 12.62 16.76
N SER A 427 -9.76 13.28 15.98
CA SER A 427 -9.74 13.18 14.53
C SER A 427 -9.40 11.76 14.04
N ILE A 428 -8.48 11.08 14.72
CA ILE A 428 -8.11 9.71 14.38
C ILE A 428 -9.23 8.74 14.74
N LEU A 429 -9.89 8.91 15.90
CA LEU A 429 -11.09 8.14 16.25
C LEU A 429 -12.20 8.32 15.21
N PHE A 430 -12.42 9.55 14.77
CA PHE A 430 -13.39 9.86 13.72
C PHE A 430 -13.01 9.18 12.39
N ALA A 431 -11.74 9.22 12.01
CA ALA A 431 -11.25 8.54 10.81
C ALA A 431 -11.37 7.01 10.92
N MET A 432 -11.12 6.42 12.09
CA MET A 432 -11.35 5.00 12.37
C MET A 432 -12.82 4.64 12.19
N TYR A 433 -13.72 5.37 12.84
CA TYR A 433 -15.16 5.18 12.69
C TYR A 433 -15.61 5.29 11.23
N SER A 434 -15.14 6.33 10.53
CA SER A 434 -15.47 6.56 9.12
C SER A 434 -15.04 5.40 8.23
N VAL A 435 -13.81 4.90 8.42
CA VAL A 435 -13.29 3.75 7.68
C VAL A 435 -14.11 2.51 8.00
N LEU A 436 -14.28 2.15 9.27
CA LEU A 436 -15.02 0.94 9.67
C LEU A 436 -16.46 0.95 9.13
N THR A 437 -17.11 2.12 9.09
CA THR A 437 -18.44 2.30 8.50
C THR A 437 -18.43 1.98 7.01
N LEU A 438 -17.53 2.61 6.25
CA LEU A 438 -17.39 2.36 4.81
C LEU A 438 -17.03 0.91 4.51
N GLN A 439 -16.22 0.27 5.36
CA GLN A 439 -15.84 -1.13 5.24
C GLN A 439 -17.04 -2.05 5.42
N SER A 440 -17.85 -1.84 6.45
CA SER A 440 -19.08 -2.59 6.69
C SER A 440 -20.07 -2.41 5.52
N GLU A 441 -20.29 -1.18 5.04
CA GLU A 441 -21.10 -0.90 3.84
C GLU A 441 -20.62 -1.71 2.62
N PHE A 442 -19.31 -1.67 2.34
CA PHE A 442 -18.72 -2.40 1.22
C PHE A 442 -18.94 -3.92 1.36
N LEU A 443 -18.72 -4.48 2.55
CA LEU A 443 -18.88 -5.91 2.80
C LEU A 443 -20.33 -6.37 2.64
N HIS A 444 -21.30 -5.53 3.00
CA HIS A 444 -22.73 -5.82 2.80
C HIS A 444 -23.14 -5.90 1.34
N THR A 445 -22.37 -5.32 0.41
CA THR A 445 -22.62 -5.51 -1.04
C THR A 445 -22.32 -6.93 -1.50
N LYS A 446 -21.57 -7.72 -0.71
CA LYS A 446 -21.12 -9.09 -1.03
C LYS A 446 -20.30 -9.18 -2.33
N ARG A 447 -19.83 -8.06 -2.87
CA ARG A 447 -19.02 -8.03 -4.10
C ARG A 447 -17.64 -8.64 -3.83
N LYS A 448 -17.41 -9.86 -4.33
CA LYS A 448 -16.09 -10.52 -4.30
C LYS A 448 -15.39 -10.40 -5.66
N PRO A 449 -14.08 -10.12 -5.72
CA PRO A 449 -13.32 -10.10 -6.97
C PRO A 449 -13.37 -11.45 -7.70
N ASN A 450 -13.47 -11.42 -9.02
CA ASN A 450 -13.36 -12.57 -9.91
C ASN A 450 -11.89 -12.77 -10.31
N LEU A 451 -11.25 -13.79 -9.74
CA LEU A 451 -9.81 -14.02 -9.89
C LEU A 451 -9.45 -15.09 -10.92
N LYS A 452 -10.40 -15.50 -11.78
CA LYS A 452 -10.17 -16.50 -12.84
C LYS A 452 -8.98 -16.17 -13.74
N PHE A 453 -8.67 -14.89 -13.93
CA PHE A 453 -7.50 -14.47 -14.71
C PHE A 453 -6.16 -14.94 -14.11
N LEU A 454 -6.11 -15.30 -12.82
CA LEU A 454 -4.92 -15.86 -12.17
C LEU A 454 -4.73 -17.36 -12.43
N SER A 455 -5.79 -18.10 -12.78
CA SER A 455 -5.81 -19.58 -12.82
C SER A 455 -6.25 -20.22 -14.14
N GLU A 456 -6.86 -19.51 -15.10
CA GLU A 456 -7.43 -20.12 -16.30
C GLU A 456 -6.57 -20.02 -17.59
N ARG A 457 -6.25 -21.19 -18.18
CA ARG A 457 -5.82 -21.40 -19.59
C ARG A 457 -6.98 -21.26 -20.57
N LYS A 458 -7.70 -20.15 -20.52
CA LYS A 458 -8.76 -19.90 -21.49
C LYS A 458 -8.43 -18.68 -22.33
N ASP A 459 -8.26 -18.93 -23.62
CA ASP A 459 -8.33 -17.91 -24.65
C ASP A 459 -9.74 -17.31 -24.62
N TYR A 460 -9.85 -16.13 -24.03
CA TYR A 460 -11.09 -15.37 -24.04
C TYR A 460 -11.27 -14.73 -25.41
N LYS A 461 -12.33 -15.12 -26.10
CA LYS A 461 -12.79 -14.46 -27.32
C LYS A 461 -13.23 -13.03 -26.97
N TRP A 462 -12.78 -12.07 -27.78
CA TRP A 462 -12.97 -10.63 -27.55
C TRP A 462 -14.44 -10.20 -27.51
N ASP A 463 -15.30 -11.05 -28.03
CA ASP A 463 -16.73 -10.93 -28.27
C ASP A 463 -17.59 -11.67 -27.21
N ASP A 464 -17.00 -12.08 -26.08
CA ASP A 464 -17.76 -12.67 -24.96
C ASP A 464 -18.60 -11.58 -24.25
N PRO A 465 -19.94 -11.62 -24.34
CA PRO A 465 -20.82 -10.59 -23.78
C PRO A 465 -20.87 -10.60 -22.24
N THR A 466 -20.19 -11.55 -21.57
CA THR A 466 -20.07 -11.57 -20.10
C THR A 466 -18.89 -10.76 -19.56
N ILE A 467 -17.99 -10.31 -20.43
CA ILE A 467 -16.74 -9.62 -20.06
C ILE A 467 -16.80 -8.11 -20.32
N ASP A 468 -17.77 -7.65 -21.12
CA ASP A 468 -17.90 -6.25 -21.50
C ASP A 468 -19.32 -5.72 -21.20
N ILE A 469 -19.44 -4.93 -20.13
CA ILE A 469 -20.62 -4.08 -19.90
C ILE A 469 -20.11 -2.64 -19.77
N PHE A 470 -19.62 -2.08 -20.88
CA PHE A 470 -19.39 -0.64 -20.99
C PHE A 470 -20.10 0.01 -22.19
N GLU A 471 -20.60 -0.75 -23.17
CA GLU A 471 -21.28 -0.18 -24.36
C GLU A 471 -22.81 -0.04 -24.23
N ARG A 472 -23.32 0.39 -23.07
CA ARG A 472 -24.71 0.88 -22.94
C ARG A 472 -24.81 2.22 -22.20
N MET A 473 -23.88 3.14 -22.49
CA MET A 473 -24.08 4.57 -22.21
C MET A 473 -23.83 5.40 -23.47
N GLY A 474 -24.51 5.01 -24.54
CA GLY A 474 -24.50 5.70 -25.82
C GLY A 474 -25.84 5.60 -26.53
N ASP A 475 -26.95 5.67 -25.79
CA ASP A 475 -28.30 5.88 -26.32
C ASP A 475 -29.17 6.51 -25.23
N LEU A 476 -28.86 7.76 -24.89
CA LEU A 476 -29.86 8.73 -24.47
C LEU A 476 -29.57 9.99 -25.29
N SER A 477 -30.43 10.18 -26.29
CA SER A 477 -30.58 11.36 -27.14
C SER A 477 -30.63 12.68 -26.37
#